data_AF-A0A356KHB9-F1
#
_entry.id   AF-A0A356KHB9-F1
#
_cell.length_a   1.000
_cell.length_b   1.000
_cell.length_c   1.000
_cell.angle_alpha   90.00
_cell.angle_beta   90.00
_cell.angle_gamma   90.00
#
_symmetry.space_group_name_H-M   'P 1'
#
loop_
_entity.id
_entity.type
_entity.pdbx_description
1 polymer ?
#
loop_
_entity_poly.entity_id
_entity_poly.type
_entity_poly.pdbx_seq_one_letter_code
_entity_poly.pdbx_strand_id
1 'polypeptide(L)'
;MAPSPERIARGAFDPDLTFAELVALLDALLAEALGEDARAAALRYLDANLPDAEVALLLEWPGEWFGNRWFEEAALSPEEIAGYALERCERQLPGQPLEDD
;
A
#
# COMPACT_ATOMS: atom_id res chain seq x y z
N MET A 1 -11.41 4.55 6.15
CA MET A 1 -12.38 4.16 5.10
C MET A 1 -11.56 3.97 3.84
N ALA A 2 -11.66 2.83 3.16
CA ALA A 2 -10.88 2.57 1.93
C ALA A 2 -11.36 3.44 0.75
N PRO A 3 -10.56 3.61 -0.32
CA PRO A 3 -11.03 4.27 -1.54
C PRO A 3 -12.28 3.58 -2.09
N SER A 4 -13.13 4.32 -2.79
CA SER A 4 -14.33 3.72 -3.37
C SER A 4 -13.96 2.64 -4.40
N PRO A 5 -14.81 1.60 -4.59
CA PRO A 5 -14.57 0.57 -5.60
C PRO A 5 -14.39 1.11 -7.02
N GLU A 6 -15.06 2.23 -7.35
CA GLU A 6 -14.95 2.90 -8.65
C GLU A 6 -13.55 3.51 -8.86
N ARG A 7 -12.97 4.12 -7.82
CA ARG A 7 -11.61 4.66 -7.84
C ARG A 7 -10.58 3.54 -8.02
N ILE A 8 -10.75 2.45 -7.26
CA ILE A 8 -9.89 1.26 -7.35
C ILE A 8 -9.98 0.63 -8.74
N ALA A 9 -11.20 0.39 -9.24
CA ALA A 9 -11.42 -0.22 -10.55
C ALA A 9 -10.79 0.58 -11.69
N ARG A 10 -10.83 1.92 -11.62
CA ARG A 10 -10.17 2.82 -12.58
C ARG A 10 -8.67 2.54 -12.68
N GLY A 11 -8.02 2.14 -11.58
CA GLY A 11 -6.60 1.75 -11.58
C GLY A 11 -5.67 2.85 -12.10
N ALA A 12 -5.95 4.10 -11.74
CA ALA A 12 -5.21 5.26 -12.20
C ALA A 12 -4.82 6.14 -11.01
N PHE A 13 -3.85 7.04 -11.24
CA PHE A 13 -3.43 8.02 -10.25
C PHE A 13 -4.62 8.78 -9.66
N ASP A 14 -4.58 8.97 -8.35
CA ASP A 14 -5.66 9.50 -7.56
C ASP A 14 -5.14 10.61 -6.64
N PRO A 15 -5.35 11.88 -7.00
CA PRO A 15 -4.84 13.01 -6.22
C PRO A 15 -5.52 13.15 -4.86
N ASP A 16 -6.70 12.55 -4.69
CA ASP A 16 -7.52 12.66 -3.49
C ASP A 16 -7.34 11.44 -2.57
N LEU A 17 -6.36 10.56 -2.86
CA LEU A 17 -6.02 9.44 -1.98
C LEU A 17 -5.48 9.99 -0.66
N THR A 18 -6.05 9.55 0.45
CA THR A 18 -5.61 9.90 1.81
C THR A 18 -4.81 8.76 2.44
N PHE A 19 -4.03 9.07 3.47
CA PHE A 19 -3.28 8.05 4.21
C PHE A 19 -4.22 7.01 4.83
N ALA A 20 -5.33 7.44 5.44
CA ALA A 20 -6.31 6.54 6.04
C ALA A 20 -7.02 5.64 5.02
N GLU A 21 -7.15 6.07 3.77
CA GLU A 21 -7.65 5.24 2.67
C GLU A 21 -6.64 4.20 2.25
N LEU A 22 -5.37 4.60 2.08
CA LEU A 22 -4.29 3.67 1.76
C LEU A 22 -4.18 2.57 2.81
N VAL A 23 -4.12 2.93 4.10
CA VAL A 23 -4.04 1.99 5.23
C VAL A 23 -5.23 1.02 5.20
N ALA A 24 -6.45 1.51 5.01
CA ALA A 24 -7.63 0.64 4.95
C ALA A 24 -7.64 -0.31 3.75
N LEU A 25 -7.06 0.10 2.60
CA LEU A 25 -6.91 -0.78 1.45
C LEU A 25 -5.85 -1.86 1.69
N LEU A 26 -4.73 -1.51 2.32
CA LEU A 26 -3.67 -2.45 2.69
C LEU A 26 -4.16 -3.46 3.73
N ASP A 27 -4.92 -3.03 4.73
CA ASP A 27 -5.56 -3.91 5.71
C ASP A 27 -6.47 -4.95 5.03
N ALA A 28 -7.28 -4.52 4.05
CA ALA A 28 -8.12 -5.44 3.28
C ALA A 28 -7.32 -6.45 2.44
N LEU A 29 -6.13 -6.06 1.95
CA LEU A 29 -5.22 -6.94 1.21
C LEU A 29 -4.55 -7.96 2.13
N LEU A 30 -4.07 -7.54 3.29
CA LEU A 30 -3.44 -8.41 4.29
C LEU A 30 -4.42 -9.39 4.92
N ALA A 31 -5.67 -8.98 5.14
CA ALA A 31 -6.72 -9.83 5.68
C ALA A 31 -7.21 -10.90 4.69
N GLU A 32 -6.71 -10.92 3.45
CA GLU A 32 -7.19 -11.76 2.35
C GLU A 32 -8.71 -11.68 2.16
N ALA A 33 -9.30 -10.53 2.49
CA ALA A 33 -10.75 -10.31 2.48
C ALA A 33 -11.30 -10.04 1.07
N LEU A 34 -10.41 -9.83 0.09
CA LEU A 34 -10.74 -9.52 -1.29
C LEU A 34 -10.70 -10.78 -2.15
N GLY A 35 -11.69 -10.94 -3.04
CA GLY A 35 -11.61 -11.93 -4.11
C GLY A 35 -10.49 -11.59 -5.11
N GLU A 36 -10.07 -12.57 -5.92
CA GLU A 36 -8.94 -12.45 -6.86
C GLU A 36 -9.00 -11.21 -7.75
N ASP A 37 -10.15 -10.96 -8.41
CA ASP A 37 -10.34 -9.80 -9.27
C ASP A 37 -10.20 -8.47 -8.52
N ALA A 38 -10.72 -8.41 -7.29
CA ALA A 38 -10.66 -7.23 -6.45
C ALA A 38 -9.24 -7.00 -5.93
N ARG A 39 -8.51 -8.06 -5.59
CA ARG A 39 -7.08 -8.00 -5.24
C ARG A 39 -6.26 -7.48 -6.42
N ALA A 40 -6.47 -8.01 -7.62
CA ALA A 40 -5.76 -7.56 -8.82
C ALA A 40 -6.06 -6.08 -9.15
N ALA A 41 -7.31 -5.64 -8.99
CA ALA A 41 -7.68 -4.24 -9.17
C ALA A 41 -7.02 -3.33 -8.11
N ALA A 42 -6.97 -3.77 -6.85
CA ALA A 42 -6.32 -3.04 -5.76
C ALA A 42 -4.81 -2.89 -5.99
N LEU A 43 -4.11 -3.96 -6.38
CA LEU A 43 -2.68 -3.90 -6.69
C LEU A 43 -2.39 -2.97 -7.86
N ARG A 44 -3.17 -3.04 -8.95
CA ARG A 44 -3.04 -2.11 -10.08
C ARG A 44 -3.27 -0.66 -9.66
N TYR A 45 -4.25 -0.41 -8.79
CA TYR A 45 -4.50 0.92 -8.24
C TYR A 45 -3.34 1.42 -7.37
N LEU A 46 -2.73 0.55 -6.58
CA LEU A 46 -1.54 0.87 -5.77
C LEU A 46 -0.35 1.18 -6.68
N ASP A 47 -0.06 0.38 -7.71
CA ASP A 47 1.03 0.65 -8.66
C ASP A 47 0.87 2.01 -9.36
N ALA A 48 -0.36 2.40 -9.69
CA ALA A 48 -0.64 3.70 -10.31
C ALA A 48 -0.49 4.89 -9.34
N ASN A 49 -0.58 4.65 -8.03
CA ASN A 49 -0.54 5.68 -7.01
C ASN A 49 0.79 5.74 -6.25
N LEU A 50 1.53 4.64 -6.20
CA LEU A 50 2.78 4.46 -5.47
C LEU A 50 3.82 3.88 -6.44
N PRO A 51 4.24 4.66 -7.46
CA PRO A 51 5.19 4.18 -8.45
C PRO A 51 6.50 3.77 -7.77
N ASP A 52 7.12 2.68 -8.23
CA ASP A 52 8.39 2.15 -7.68
C ASP A 52 8.33 1.67 -6.21
N ALA A 53 7.16 1.74 -5.56
CA ALA A 53 6.98 1.23 -4.20
C ALA A 53 6.88 -0.30 -4.15
N GLU A 54 6.64 -0.98 -5.28
CA GLU A 54 6.58 -2.45 -5.38
C GLU A 54 5.71 -3.10 -4.28
N VAL A 55 4.51 -2.56 -4.05
CA VAL A 55 3.68 -2.93 -2.89
C VAL A 55 3.33 -4.43 -2.87
N ALA A 56 3.14 -5.05 -4.03
CA ALA A 56 2.94 -6.50 -4.10
C ALA A 56 4.13 -7.28 -3.51
N LEU A 57 5.37 -6.87 -3.81
CA LEU A 57 6.59 -7.45 -3.27
C LEU A 57 6.68 -7.22 -1.75
N LEU A 58 6.33 -6.01 -1.28
CA LEU A 58 6.33 -5.71 0.16
C LEU A 58 5.31 -6.55 0.94
N LEU A 59 4.13 -6.80 0.36
CA LEU A 59 3.07 -7.60 0.99
C LEU A 59 3.41 -9.10 1.02
N GLU A 60 4.02 -9.63 -0.04
CA GLU A 60 4.24 -11.07 -0.20
C GLU A 60 5.63 -11.50 0.31
N TRP A 61 6.65 -10.66 0.13
CA TRP A 61 8.05 -10.95 0.46
C TRP A 61 8.77 -9.70 1.02
N PRO A 62 8.42 -9.23 2.23
CA PRO A 62 9.02 -8.03 2.83
C PRO A 62 10.55 -8.11 2.92
N GLY A 63 11.11 -9.28 3.22
CA GLY A 63 12.57 -9.48 3.24
C GLY A 63 13.25 -9.18 1.89
N GLU A 64 12.63 -9.56 0.77
CA GLU A 64 13.14 -9.23 -0.56
C GLU A 64 13.00 -7.74 -0.85
N TRP A 65 11.86 -7.14 -0.48
CA TRP A 65 11.61 -5.71 -0.64
C TRP A 65 12.66 -4.85 0.08
N PHE A 66 12.99 -5.19 1.33
CA PHE A 66 14.03 -4.49 2.10
C PHE A 66 15.45 -4.89 1.70
N GLY A 67 15.63 -5.94 0.89
CA GLY A 67 16.93 -6.58 0.68
C GLY A 67 17.57 -7.06 2.00
N ASN A 68 16.74 -7.43 2.98
CA ASN A 68 17.17 -7.72 4.33
C ASN A 68 16.42 -8.92 4.92
N ARG A 69 17.14 -10.02 5.08
CA ARG A 69 16.66 -11.28 5.67
C ARG A 69 16.04 -11.16 7.06
N TRP A 70 16.32 -10.11 7.82
CA TRP A 70 15.66 -9.91 9.12
C TRP A 70 14.18 -9.57 8.99
N PHE A 71 13.74 -9.14 7.81
CA PHE A 71 12.34 -8.85 7.52
C PHE A 71 11.60 -9.99 6.81
N GLU A 72 12.23 -11.15 6.57
CA GLU A 72 11.59 -12.30 5.89
C GLU A 72 10.29 -12.76 6.58
N GLU A 73 10.25 -12.71 7.92
CA GLU A 73 9.09 -13.11 8.72
C GLU A 73 8.46 -11.90 9.46
N ALA A 74 8.75 -10.67 9.02
CA ALA A 74 8.21 -9.49 9.67
C ALA A 74 6.70 -9.38 9.43
N ALA A 75 5.92 -9.37 10.50
CA ALA A 75 4.50 -9.07 10.46
C ALA A 75 4.30 -7.55 10.49
N LEU A 76 4.40 -6.92 9.32
CA LEU A 76 4.19 -5.48 9.18
C LEU A 76 2.71 -5.14 9.29
N SER A 77 2.42 -4.07 10.04
CA SER A 77 1.09 -3.45 10.07
C SER A 77 0.78 -2.73 8.74
N PRO A 78 -0.51 -2.53 8.42
CA PRO A 78 -0.92 -1.71 7.27
C PRO A 78 -0.30 -0.30 7.29
N GLU A 79 -0.16 0.31 8.46
CA GLU A 79 0.46 1.62 8.66
C GLU A 79 1.96 1.60 8.34
N GLU A 80 2.69 0.58 8.77
CA GLU A 80 4.12 0.42 8.44
C GLU A 80 4.31 0.23 6.93
N ILE A 81 3.51 -0.64 6.30
CA ILE A 81 3.55 -0.84 4.84
C ILE A 81 3.24 0.46 4.10
N ALA A 82 2.24 1.21 4.54
CA ALA A 82 1.92 2.51 3.97
C ALA A 82 3.10 3.49 4.09
N GLY A 83 3.74 3.54 5.26
CA GLY A 83 4.92 4.37 5.49
C GLY A 83 6.07 4.04 4.54
N TYR A 84 6.48 2.78 4.51
CA TYR A 84 7.58 2.32 3.64
C TYR A 84 7.28 2.54 2.15
N ALA A 85 6.05 2.25 1.71
CA ALA A 85 5.67 2.46 0.32
C ALA A 85 5.69 3.95 -0.07
N LEU A 86 5.22 4.83 0.81
CA LEU A 86 5.21 6.28 0.58
C LEU A 86 6.62 6.87 0.58
N GLU A 87 7.49 6.42 1.48
CA GLU A 87 8.90 6.80 1.51
C GLU A 87 9.59 6.38 0.19
N ARG A 88 9.38 5.13 -0.25
CA ARG A 88 10.00 4.58 -1.46
C ARG A 88 9.61 5.29 -2.75
N CYS A 89 8.36 5.75 -2.85
CA CYS A 89 7.84 6.48 -4.01
C CYS A 89 7.87 8.01 -3.87
N GLU A 90 8.46 8.51 -2.78
CA GLU A 90 8.56 9.95 -2.46
C GLU A 90 7.21 10.69 -2.52
N ARG A 91 6.12 9.99 -2.19
CA ARG A 91 4.77 10.55 -2.20
C ARG A 91 4.31 10.87 -0.78
N GLN A 92 3.75 12.06 -0.59
CA GLN A 92 3.08 12.43 0.66
C GLN A 92 1.56 12.39 0.48
N LEU A 93 0.84 11.86 1.47
CA LEU A 93 -0.62 11.83 1.47
C LEU A 93 -1.22 12.72 2.56
N PRO A 94 -2.40 13.30 2.33
CA PRO A 94 -3.15 13.98 3.37
C PRO A 94 -3.41 13.04 4.56
N GLY A 95 -3.11 13.52 5.77
CA GLY A 95 -3.30 12.78 7.02
C GLY A 95 -2.21 11.76 7.33
N GLN A 96 -1.12 11.71 6.55
CA GLN A 96 0.07 10.96 6.92
C GLN A 96 0.67 11.53 8.22
N PRO A 97 1.07 10.68 9.19
CA PRO A 97 1.79 11.16 10.37
C PRO A 97 3.08 11.87 9.94
N LEU A 98 3.37 12.99 10.58
CA LEU A 98 4.65 13.67 10.41
C LEU A 98 5.72 12.77 11.05
N GLU A 99 6.81 12.49 10.32
CA GLU A 99 7.99 11.89 10.95
C GLU A 99 8.53 12.91 11.96
N ASP A 100 8.59 12.53 13.23
CA ASP A 100 9.28 13.32 14.25
C ASP A 100 10.80 13.19 13.99
N ASP A 101 11.43 14.28 13.55
CA ASP A 101 12.89 14.44 13.37
C ASP A 101 13.70 14.15 14.67
#